data_AF-A0A068WHP7-F1
#
_entry.id   AF-A0A068WHP7-F1
#
_cell.length_a   1.000
_cell.length_b   1.000
_cell.length_c   1.000
_cell.angle_alpha   90.00
_cell.angle_beta   90.00
_cell.angle_gamma   90.00
#
_symmetry.space_group_name_H-M   'P 1'
#
loop_
_entity.id
_entity.type
_entity.pdbx_description
1 polymer ?
#
loop_
_entity_poly.entity_id
_entity_poly.type
_entity_poly.pdbx_seq_one_letter_code
_entity_poly.pdbx_strand_id
1 'polypeptide(L)'
;MALSCGGKCLKFLVFFFNAIVFIGGGIIAGYGIFLIVKATKAAGSFAVIVAILLVAEIVCGIVLLVYRHDFVKHVGKEMQREIKELTAHGRNASDPTLKAIYKLQEELKCCGGVGPEDWNNSYPASCCGSKETSCTQPYQQGCAVAMYEQIKDSSLAFGLIILVVCLIQIGAVICACCLAKKVHEHNMV
;
A
#
# COMPACT_ATOMS: atom_id res chain seq x y z
N MET A 1 -21.08 10.93 -15.62
CA MET A 1 -20.09 10.22 -16.47
C MET A 1 -18.61 10.52 -16.09
N ALA A 2 -18.27 10.75 -14.81
CA ALA A 2 -16.92 11.18 -14.39
C ALA A 2 -16.10 10.09 -13.65
N LEU A 3 -16.64 8.90 -13.40
CA LEU A 3 -15.95 7.84 -12.65
C LEU A 3 -14.95 7.02 -13.50
N SER A 4 -14.95 7.16 -14.82
CA SER A 4 -14.05 6.38 -15.69
C SER A 4 -12.61 6.93 -15.77
N CYS A 5 -12.36 8.18 -15.36
CA CYS A 5 -11.05 8.81 -15.52
C CYS A 5 -10.08 8.43 -14.38
N GLY A 6 -10.56 8.43 -13.13
CA GLY A 6 -9.75 8.14 -11.94
C GLY A 6 -9.22 6.71 -11.90
N GLY A 7 -10.07 5.70 -12.12
CA GLY A 7 -9.65 4.29 -12.10
C GLY A 7 -8.67 3.92 -13.23
N LYS A 8 -8.78 4.55 -14.40
CA LYS A 8 -7.82 4.38 -15.50
C LYS A 8 -6.50 5.08 -15.20
N CYS A 9 -6.56 6.27 -14.60
CA CYS A 9 -5.39 7.03 -14.18
C CYS A 9 -4.64 6.31 -13.05
N LEU A 10 -5.34 5.75 -12.07
CA LEU A 10 -4.74 4.97 -10.99
C LEU A 10 -4.06 3.69 -11.52
N LYS A 11 -4.71 2.95 -12.43
CA LYS A 11 -4.10 1.78 -13.09
C LYS A 11 -2.85 2.15 -13.89
N PHE A 12 -2.91 3.27 -14.62
CA PHE A 12 -1.76 3.79 -15.36
C PHE A 12 -0.62 4.24 -14.43
N LEU A 13 -0.95 4.92 -13.34
CA LEU A 13 0.00 5.37 -12.33
C LEU A 13 0.66 4.20 -11.62
N VAL A 14 -0.09 3.17 -11.24
CA VAL A 14 0.44 1.93 -10.64
C VAL A 14 1.36 1.20 -11.62
N PHE A 15 1.01 1.16 -12.91
CA PHE A 15 1.87 0.55 -13.94
C PHE A 15 3.18 1.33 -14.11
N PHE A 16 3.10 2.66 -14.18
CA PHE A 16 4.26 3.53 -14.37
C PHE A 16 5.16 3.58 -13.14
N PHE A 17 4.57 3.66 -11.94
CA PHE A 17 5.29 3.58 -10.67
C PHE A 17 5.97 2.22 -10.52
N ASN A 18 5.31 1.12 -10.89
CA ASN A 18 5.96 -0.19 -10.96
C ASN A 18 7.11 -0.22 -11.97
N ALA A 19 6.96 0.38 -13.15
CA ALA A 19 8.05 0.47 -14.11
C ALA A 19 9.26 1.25 -13.54
N ILE A 20 9.01 2.35 -12.83
CA ILE A 20 10.05 3.11 -12.13
C ILE A 20 10.71 2.28 -11.03
N VAL A 21 9.92 1.58 -10.21
CA VAL A 21 10.44 0.68 -9.17
C VAL A 21 11.25 -0.47 -9.79
N PHE A 22 10.84 -0.98 -10.94
CA PHE A 22 11.53 -2.06 -11.65
C PHE A 22 12.87 -1.59 -12.25
N ILE A 23 12.86 -0.42 -12.90
CA ILE A 23 14.07 0.20 -13.46
C ILE A 23 15.01 0.61 -12.33
N GLY A 24 14.49 1.27 -11.29
CA GLY A 24 15.25 1.67 -10.12
C GLY A 24 15.82 0.48 -9.36
N GLY A 25 15.03 -0.58 -9.18
CA GLY A 25 15.48 -1.85 -8.59
C GLY A 25 16.57 -2.51 -9.43
N GLY A 26 16.44 -2.52 -10.76
CA GLY A 26 17.48 -3.00 -11.67
C GLY A 26 18.78 -2.21 -11.56
N ILE A 27 18.70 -0.88 -11.46
CA ILE A 27 19.87 -0.01 -11.28
C ILE A 27 20.52 -0.26 -9.91
N ILE A 28 19.74 -0.30 -8.82
CA ILE A 28 20.24 -0.55 -7.47
C ILE A 28 20.85 -1.95 -7.38
N ALA A 29 20.22 -2.97 -7.97
CA ALA A 29 20.76 -4.32 -8.03
C ALA A 29 22.06 -4.35 -8.86
N GLY A 30 22.13 -3.65 -9.99
CA GLY A 30 23.33 -3.52 -10.80
C GLY A 30 24.48 -2.86 -10.05
N TYR A 31 24.22 -1.75 -9.36
CA TYR A 31 25.19 -1.10 -8.48
C TYR A 31 25.56 -1.98 -7.29
N GLY A 32 24.61 -2.70 -6.72
CA GLY A 32 24.83 -3.68 -5.65
C GLY A 32 25.77 -4.78 -6.10
N ILE A 33 25.54 -5.37 -7.27
CA ILE A 33 26.42 -6.38 -7.88
C ILE A 33 27.80 -5.78 -8.18
N PHE A 34 27.87 -4.56 -8.73
CA PHE A 34 29.13 -3.86 -8.98
C PHE A 34 29.93 -3.64 -7.69
N LEU A 35 29.26 -3.24 -6.61
CA LEU A 35 29.87 -3.06 -5.30
C LEU A 35 30.23 -4.40 -4.63
N ILE A 36 29.42 -5.45 -4.80
CA ILE A 36 29.68 -6.80 -4.27
C ILE A 36 30.90 -7.44 -4.95
N VAL A 37 31.04 -7.26 -6.27
CA VAL A 37 32.24 -7.68 -7.03
C VAL A 37 33.48 -6.94 -6.53
N LYS A 38 33.32 -5.70 -6.06
CA LYS A 38 34.40 -4.89 -5.49
C LYS A 38 34.65 -5.11 -3.99
N ALA A 39 33.68 -5.65 -3.26
CA ALA A 39 33.68 -5.81 -1.80
C ALA A 39 33.34 -7.27 -1.42
N THR A 40 34.32 -8.15 -1.62
CA THR A 40 34.31 -9.59 -1.33
C THR A 40 34.29 -9.89 0.18
N LYS A 41 33.32 -9.38 0.96
CA LYS A 41 33.03 -9.86 2.33
C LYS A 41 31.54 -9.83 2.73
N ALA A 42 30.65 -9.23 1.93
CA ALA A 42 29.25 -8.97 2.33
C ALA A 42 28.17 -9.84 1.65
N ALA A 43 28.54 -10.90 0.91
CA ALA A 43 27.57 -11.72 0.17
C ALA A 43 26.56 -12.47 1.07
N GLY A 44 26.96 -12.81 2.31
CA GLY A 44 26.09 -13.52 3.27
C GLY A 44 24.92 -12.68 3.80
N SER A 45 25.08 -11.35 3.92
CA SER A 45 24.03 -10.49 4.49
C SER A 45 22.87 -10.22 3.52
N PHE A 46 23.15 -10.14 2.21
CA PHE A 46 22.12 -9.84 1.21
C PHE A 46 21.13 -10.99 1.00
N ALA A 47 21.61 -12.22 0.88
CA ALA A 47 20.76 -13.40 0.70
C ALA A 47 19.76 -13.58 1.87
N VAL A 48 20.24 -13.35 3.10
CA VAL A 48 19.40 -13.43 4.31
C VAL A 48 18.31 -12.36 4.30
N ILE A 49 18.64 -11.12 3.96
CA ILE A 49 17.66 -10.03 3.88
C ILE A 49 16.58 -10.34 2.83
N VAL A 50 16.98 -10.77 1.62
CA VAL A 50 16.02 -11.11 0.55
C VAL A 50 15.14 -12.29 0.95
N ALA A 51 15.69 -13.31 1.61
CA ALA A 51 14.91 -14.43 2.11
C ALA A 51 13.88 -14.01 3.18
N ILE A 52 14.24 -13.08 4.08
CA ILE A 52 13.31 -12.52 5.07
C ILE A 52 12.18 -11.76 4.36
N LEU A 53 12.49 -10.97 3.33
CA LEU A 53 11.48 -10.24 2.55
C LEU A 53 10.50 -11.20 1.86
N LEU A 54 10.98 -12.31 1.30
CA LEU A 54 10.14 -13.33 0.68
C LEU A 54 9.18 -13.97 1.69
N VAL A 55 9.67 -14.31 2.89
CA VAL A 55 8.81 -14.84 3.95
C VAL A 55 7.77 -13.81 4.39
N ALA A 56 8.16 -12.56 4.58
CA ALA A 56 7.24 -11.48 4.93
C ALA A 56 6.16 -11.27 3.87
N GLU A 57 6.50 -11.35 2.58
CA GLU A 57 5.56 -11.23 1.46
C GLU A 57 4.52 -12.36 1.48
N ILE A 58 4.95 -13.61 1.72
CA ILE A 58 4.05 -14.76 1.85
C ILE A 58 3.10 -14.58 3.05
N VAL A 59 3.63 -14.17 4.20
CA VAL A 59 2.82 -13.92 5.42
C VAL A 59 1.80 -12.82 5.17
N CYS A 60 2.21 -11.69 4.59
CA CYS A 60 1.31 -10.60 4.22
C CYS A 60 0.22 -11.06 3.24
N GLY A 61 0.58 -11.87 2.23
CA GLY A 61 -0.38 -12.45 1.29
C GLY A 61 -1.43 -13.33 1.98
N ILE A 62 -1.01 -14.20 2.90
CA ILE A 62 -1.91 -15.06 3.68
C ILE A 62 -2.85 -14.22 4.55
N VAL A 63 -2.31 -13.23 5.27
CA VAL A 63 -3.11 -12.33 6.13
C VAL A 63 -4.16 -11.59 5.29
N LEU A 64 -3.78 -11.01 4.15
CA LEU A 64 -4.73 -10.33 3.27
C LEU A 64 -5.85 -11.25 2.76
N LEU A 65 -5.52 -12.51 2.45
CA LEU A 65 -6.51 -13.50 2.01
C LEU A 65 -7.47 -13.92 3.13
N VAL A 66 -6.96 -14.15 4.34
CA VAL A 66 -7.75 -14.55 5.51
C VAL A 66 -8.66 -13.41 5.97
N TYR A 67 -8.11 -12.20 6.13
CA TYR A 67 -8.85 -11.05 6.66
C TYR A 67 -9.65 -10.28 5.61
N ARG A 68 -9.76 -10.77 4.37
CA ARG A 68 -10.47 -10.08 3.27
C ARG A 68 -11.91 -9.69 3.60
N HIS A 69 -12.60 -10.50 4.41
CA HIS A 69 -14.01 -10.28 4.78
C HIS A 69 -14.15 -9.36 5.99
N ASP A 70 -13.18 -9.41 6.89
CA ASP A 70 -13.14 -8.60 8.12
C ASP A 70 -12.49 -7.23 7.91
N PHE A 71 -11.80 -7.02 6.79
CA PHE A 71 -11.09 -5.80 6.45
C PHE A 71 -11.98 -4.55 6.59
N VAL A 72 -13.16 -4.58 5.96
CA VAL A 72 -14.11 -3.46 5.99
C VAL A 72 -14.53 -3.12 7.43
N LYS A 73 -14.75 -4.15 8.25
CA LYS A 73 -15.20 -3.99 9.63
C LYS A 73 -14.11 -3.40 10.53
N HIS A 74 -12.88 -3.89 10.42
CA HIS A 74 -11.77 -3.41 11.25
C HIS A 74 -11.36 -2.00 10.84
N VAL A 75 -11.13 -1.77 9.53
CA VAL A 75 -10.75 -0.45 9.04
C VAL A 75 -11.83 0.59 9.32
N GLY A 76 -13.10 0.24 9.10
CA GLY A 76 -14.22 1.14 9.38
C GLY A 76 -14.29 1.54 10.85
N LYS A 77 -14.15 0.58 11.77
CA LYS A 77 -14.18 0.84 13.21
C LYS A 77 -12.99 1.64 13.72
N GLU A 78 -11.78 1.32 13.27
CA GLU A 78 -10.59 2.09 13.65
C GLU A 78 -10.68 3.51 13.13
N MET A 79 -11.09 3.71 11.87
CA MET A 79 -11.29 5.05 11.32
C MET A 79 -12.40 5.81 12.04
N GLN A 80 -13.50 5.15 12.39
CA GLN A 80 -14.56 5.74 13.22
C GLN A 80 -14.03 6.18 14.59
N ARG A 81 -13.18 5.37 15.22
CA ARG A 81 -12.57 5.69 16.51
C ARG A 81 -11.65 6.91 16.40
N GLU A 82 -10.79 6.94 15.40
CA GLU A 82 -9.92 8.08 15.10
C GLU A 82 -10.72 9.37 14.88
N ILE A 83 -11.81 9.31 14.09
CA ILE A 83 -12.70 10.46 13.88
C ILE A 83 -13.32 10.95 15.19
N LYS A 84 -13.81 10.03 16.03
CA LYS A 84 -14.39 10.37 17.34
C LYS A 84 -13.36 10.99 18.27
N GLU A 85 -12.14 10.45 18.33
CA GLU A 85 -11.08 10.94 19.20
C GLU A 85 -10.62 12.34 18.77
N LEU A 86 -10.45 12.58 17.45
CA LEU A 86 -10.05 13.87 16.89
C LEU A 86 -11.13 14.94 17.07
N THR A 87 -12.40 14.60 16.87
CA THR A 87 -13.52 15.54 17.04
C THR A 87 -13.79 15.85 18.51
N ALA A 88 -13.69 14.87 19.41
CA ALA A 88 -13.88 15.06 20.84
C ALA A 88 -12.80 15.95 21.49
N HIS A 89 -11.56 15.90 21.00
CA HIS A 89 -10.46 16.76 21.48
C HIS A 89 -10.45 18.17 20.86
N GLY A 90 -11.46 18.51 20.03
CA GLY A 90 -11.52 19.82 19.38
C GLY A 90 -10.33 20.09 18.45
N ARG A 91 -9.72 19.04 17.89
CA ARG A 91 -8.63 19.19 16.91
C ARG A 91 -9.19 19.85 15.66
N ASN A 92 -8.57 20.96 15.27
CA ASN A 92 -8.99 21.72 14.11
C ASN A 92 -8.67 20.97 12.80
N ALA A 93 -9.29 21.43 11.69
CA ALA A 93 -9.01 20.98 10.31
C ALA A 93 -7.54 21.05 9.88
N SER A 94 -6.65 21.59 10.72
CA SER A 94 -5.20 21.66 10.54
C SER A 94 -4.45 20.39 10.96
N ASP A 95 -5.11 19.46 11.66
CA ASP A 95 -4.48 18.19 12.05
C ASP A 95 -4.14 17.34 10.80
N PRO A 96 -2.90 16.82 10.69
CA PRO A 96 -2.48 16.07 9.52
C PRO A 96 -3.30 14.80 9.29
N THR A 97 -3.77 14.14 10.35
CA THR A 97 -4.60 12.93 10.27
C THR A 97 -5.99 13.28 9.73
N LEU A 98 -6.57 14.37 10.23
CA LEU A 98 -7.90 14.83 9.78
C LEU A 98 -7.88 15.28 8.31
N LYS A 99 -6.79 15.94 7.89
CA LYS A 99 -6.57 16.30 6.48
C LYS A 99 -6.46 15.08 5.57
N ALA A 100 -5.81 14.01 6.03
CA ALA A 100 -5.74 12.75 5.27
C ALA A 100 -7.13 12.10 5.14
N ILE A 101 -7.94 12.12 6.21
CA ILE A 101 -9.33 11.65 6.19
C ILE A 101 -10.17 12.44 5.18
N TYR A 102 -10.08 13.77 5.19
CA TYR A 102 -10.81 14.62 4.25
C TYR A 102 -10.44 14.35 2.80
N LYS A 103 -9.13 14.24 2.51
CA LYS A 103 -8.67 13.91 1.15
C LYS A 103 -9.18 12.55 0.70
N LEU A 104 -9.16 11.56 1.59
CA LEU A 104 -9.66 10.22 1.30
C LEU A 104 -11.17 10.23 1.00
N GLN A 105 -11.96 10.98 1.78
CA GLN A 105 -13.39 11.15 1.56
C GLN A 105 -13.71 11.79 0.20
N GLU A 106 -12.96 12.82 -0.19
CA GLU A 106 -13.10 13.49 -1.49
C GLU A 106 -12.74 12.56 -2.66
N GLU A 107 -11.64 11.81 -2.52
CA GLU A 107 -11.10 10.96 -3.58
C GLU A 107 -11.96 9.70 -3.80
N LEU A 108 -12.45 9.11 -2.72
CA LEU A 108 -13.29 7.90 -2.73
C LEU A 108 -14.80 8.18 -2.75
N LYS A 109 -15.23 9.45 -2.60
CA LYS A 109 -16.64 9.85 -2.51
C LYS A 109 -17.40 9.07 -1.46
N CYS A 110 -16.83 9.02 -0.26
CA CYS A 110 -17.34 8.33 0.91
C CYS A 110 -17.40 9.27 2.11
N CYS A 111 -18.09 8.89 3.18
CA CYS A 111 -18.14 9.68 4.41
C CYS A 111 -17.99 8.82 5.65
N GLY A 112 -17.16 9.30 6.59
CA GLY A 112 -16.84 8.60 7.83
C GLY A 112 -16.02 7.32 7.63
N GLY A 113 -15.89 6.51 8.67
CA GLY A 113 -15.21 5.21 8.61
C GLY A 113 -16.17 4.10 8.18
N VAL A 114 -17.26 3.95 8.92
CA VAL A 114 -18.36 3.01 8.64
C VAL A 114 -19.50 3.69 7.88
N GLY A 115 -19.73 4.98 8.15
CA GLY A 115 -20.76 5.78 7.49
C GLY A 115 -20.78 7.23 7.97
N PRO A 116 -21.66 8.07 7.41
CA PRO A 116 -21.70 9.50 7.71
C PRO A 116 -21.97 9.81 9.20
N GLU A 117 -22.73 8.95 9.88
CA GLU A 117 -23.08 9.09 11.31
C GLU A 117 -21.85 9.17 12.24
N ASP A 118 -20.68 8.75 11.77
CA ASP A 118 -19.42 8.88 12.52
C ASP A 118 -19.07 10.34 12.86
N TRP A 119 -19.65 11.30 12.13
CA TRP A 119 -19.50 12.75 12.36
C TRP A 119 -20.59 13.38 13.23
N ASN A 120 -21.46 12.58 13.86
CA ASN A 120 -22.52 13.05 14.75
C ASN A 120 -23.39 14.16 14.12
N ASN A 121 -23.84 13.95 12.87
CA ASN A 121 -24.64 14.89 12.08
C ASN A 121 -23.98 16.24 11.75
N SER A 122 -22.68 16.41 11.99
CA SER A 122 -21.89 17.59 11.62
C SER A 122 -20.85 17.22 10.58
N TYR A 123 -21.28 17.13 9.32
CA TYR A 123 -20.46 16.58 8.25
C TYR A 123 -19.44 17.59 7.72
N PRO A 124 -18.16 17.20 7.53
CA PRO A 124 -17.18 18.05 6.88
C PRO A 124 -17.52 18.22 5.39
N ALA A 125 -17.04 19.30 4.78
CA ALA A 125 -17.26 19.55 3.36
C ALA A 125 -16.72 18.41 2.46
N SER A 126 -15.68 17.69 2.89
CA SER A 126 -15.12 16.52 2.18
C SER A 126 -16.11 15.35 2.02
N CYS A 127 -17.13 15.27 2.88
CA CYS A 127 -18.21 14.29 2.77
C CYS A 127 -19.26 14.67 1.71
N CYS A 128 -19.14 15.84 1.08
CA CYS A 128 -20.03 16.36 0.07
C CYS A 128 -19.23 16.72 -1.19
N GLY A 129 -19.80 16.49 -2.38
CA GLY A 129 -19.14 16.86 -3.64
C GLY A 129 -19.10 18.37 -3.92
N SER A 130 -19.62 19.20 -3.00
CA SER A 130 -19.90 20.62 -3.21
C SER A 130 -19.11 21.48 -2.25
N LYS A 131 -18.56 22.60 -2.75
CA LYS A 131 -17.87 23.66 -1.98
C LYS A 131 -18.83 24.48 -1.09
N GLU A 132 -19.90 23.88 -0.58
CA GLU A 132 -20.78 24.56 0.37
C GLU A 132 -20.16 24.49 1.77
N THR A 133 -20.34 25.59 2.50
CA THR A 133 -19.82 25.76 3.87
C THR A 133 -20.51 24.82 4.87
N SER A 134 -21.63 24.20 4.50
CA SER A 134 -22.38 23.24 5.32
C SER A 134 -22.85 22.06 4.49
N CYS A 135 -22.27 20.88 4.72
CA CYS A 135 -22.65 19.64 4.05
C CYS A 135 -23.98 19.12 4.64
N THR A 136 -25.07 19.16 3.86
CA THR A 136 -26.41 18.69 4.29
C THR A 136 -26.76 17.30 3.75
N GLN A 137 -26.13 16.87 2.65
CA GLN A 137 -26.34 15.56 2.03
C GLN A 137 -24.99 14.84 1.86
N PRO A 138 -24.49 14.16 2.91
CA PRO A 138 -23.23 13.45 2.83
C PRO A 138 -23.35 12.19 1.98
N TYR A 139 -22.20 11.72 1.48
CA TYR A 139 -22.09 10.38 0.91
C TYR A 139 -22.56 9.32 1.93
N GLN A 140 -23.47 8.45 1.52
CA GLN A 140 -24.05 7.43 2.39
C GLN A 140 -23.11 6.23 2.61
N GLN A 141 -22.15 6.03 1.71
CA GLN A 141 -21.19 4.94 1.79
C GLN A 141 -20.03 5.30 2.72
N GLY A 142 -19.73 4.41 3.67
CA GLY A 142 -18.56 4.48 4.52
C GLY A 142 -17.25 4.27 3.76
N CYS A 143 -16.18 4.95 4.18
CA CYS A 143 -14.91 4.89 3.47
C CYS A 143 -14.23 3.53 3.51
N ALA A 144 -14.46 2.70 4.54
CA ALA A 144 -13.93 1.34 4.56
C ALA A 144 -14.49 0.47 3.43
N VAL A 145 -15.78 0.64 3.10
CA VAL A 145 -16.44 -0.08 1.99
C VAL A 145 -15.90 0.45 0.66
N ALA A 146 -15.89 1.78 0.47
CA ALA A 146 -15.40 2.39 -0.77
C ALA A 146 -13.93 2.02 -1.07
N MET A 147 -13.08 2.01 -0.05
CA MET A 147 -11.68 1.61 -0.19
C MET A 147 -11.55 0.12 -0.54
N TYR A 148 -12.35 -0.74 0.10
CA TYR A 148 -12.37 -2.17 -0.22
C TYR A 148 -12.79 -2.42 -1.67
N GLU A 149 -13.81 -1.73 -2.18
CA GLU A 149 -14.26 -1.84 -3.57
C GLU A 149 -13.16 -1.42 -4.56
N GLN A 150 -12.45 -0.32 -4.31
CA GLN A 150 -11.31 0.10 -5.14
C GLN A 150 -10.18 -0.93 -5.16
N ILE A 151 -9.86 -1.50 -3.99
CA ILE A 151 -8.82 -2.54 -3.86
C ILE A 151 -9.24 -3.81 -4.60
N LYS A 152 -10.49 -4.24 -4.40
CA LYS A 152 -11.06 -5.44 -5.02
C LYS A 152 -11.07 -5.33 -6.55
N ASP A 153 -11.45 -4.19 -7.10
CA ASP A 153 -11.47 -3.95 -8.54
C ASP A 153 -10.07 -3.96 -9.19
N SER A 154 -9.04 -3.77 -8.38
CA SER A 154 -7.63 -3.79 -8.79
C SER A 154 -6.89 -5.05 -8.32
N SER A 155 -7.56 -5.99 -7.64
CA SER A 155 -6.88 -7.09 -6.94
C SER A 155 -6.12 -8.03 -7.87
N LEU A 156 -6.59 -8.21 -9.11
CA LEU A 156 -5.88 -8.97 -10.14
C LEU A 156 -4.52 -8.37 -10.49
N ALA A 157 -4.45 -7.04 -10.59
CA ALA A 157 -3.20 -6.34 -10.89
C ALA A 157 -2.21 -6.50 -9.73
N PHE A 158 -2.66 -6.31 -8.48
CA PHE A 158 -1.84 -6.52 -7.30
C PHE A 158 -1.32 -7.96 -7.18
N GLY A 159 -2.18 -8.95 -7.45
CA GLY A 159 -1.78 -10.36 -7.43
C GLY A 159 -0.70 -10.68 -8.46
N LEU A 160 -0.80 -10.14 -9.68
CA LEU A 160 0.23 -10.31 -10.72
C LEU A 160 1.56 -9.66 -10.29
N ILE A 161 1.54 -8.46 -9.70
CA ILE A 161 2.75 -7.76 -9.25
C ILE A 161 3.47 -8.57 -8.18
N ILE A 162 2.75 -9.02 -7.15
CA ILE A 162 3.28 -9.87 -6.07
C ILE A 162 3.91 -11.14 -6.64
N LEU A 163 3.24 -11.79 -7.61
CA LEU A 163 3.78 -12.99 -8.25
C LEU A 163 5.13 -12.73 -8.95
N VAL A 164 5.24 -11.63 -9.69
CA VAL A 164 6.49 -11.25 -10.38
C VAL A 164 7.61 -10.94 -9.38
N VAL A 165 7.30 -10.21 -8.31
CA VAL A 165 8.25 -9.89 -7.24
C VAL A 165 8.76 -11.16 -6.57
N CYS A 166 7.89 -12.10 -6.23
CA CYS A 166 8.26 -13.41 -5.69
C CYS A 166 9.24 -14.16 -6.61
N LEU A 167 8.99 -14.22 -7.93
CA LEU A 167 9.88 -14.91 -8.87
C LEU A 167 11.28 -14.28 -8.92
N ILE A 168 11.35 -12.94 -8.87
CA ILE A 168 12.62 -12.20 -8.87
C ILE A 168 13.40 -12.47 -7.58
N GLN A 169 12.72 -12.44 -6.43
CA GLN A 169 13.36 -12.72 -5.14
C GLN A 169 13.90 -14.15 -5.08
N ILE A 170 13.14 -15.15 -5.57
CA ILE A 170 13.61 -16.53 -5.66
C ILE A 170 14.88 -16.61 -6.52
N GLY A 171 14.88 -15.96 -7.69
CA GLY A 171 16.06 -15.88 -8.55
C GLY A 171 17.26 -15.23 -7.86
N ALA A 172 17.04 -14.14 -7.10
CA ALA A 172 18.10 -13.46 -6.35
C ALA A 172 18.70 -14.35 -5.25
N VAL A 173 17.88 -15.12 -4.52
CA VAL A 173 18.36 -16.07 -3.50
C VAL A 173 19.20 -17.17 -4.15
N ILE A 174 18.73 -17.78 -5.24
CA ILE A 174 19.49 -18.81 -5.97
C ILE A 174 20.84 -18.27 -6.43
N CYS A 175 20.86 -17.11 -7.08
CA CYS A 175 22.08 -16.46 -7.54
C CYS A 175 23.04 -16.16 -6.39
N ALA A 176 22.53 -15.65 -5.26
CA ALA A 176 23.34 -15.35 -4.09
C ALA A 176 23.95 -16.61 -3.46
N CYS A 177 23.19 -17.72 -3.36
CA CYS A 177 23.68 -19.00 -2.90
C CYS A 177 24.77 -19.57 -3.82
N CYS A 178 24.56 -19.52 -5.14
CA CYS A 178 25.56 -19.94 -6.13
C CYS A 178 26.85 -19.13 -6.02
N LEU A 179 26.74 -17.81 -5.85
CA LEU A 179 27.89 -16.92 -5.68
C LEU A 179 28.63 -17.20 -4.37
N ALA A 180 27.92 -17.38 -3.25
CA ALA A 180 28.50 -17.70 -1.97
C ALA A 180 29.33 -19.00 -2.03
N LYS A 181 28.81 -20.03 -2.71
CA LYS A 181 29.54 -21.28 -2.95
C LYS A 181 30.83 -21.04 -3.74
N LYS A 182 30.76 -20.28 -4.84
CA LYS A 182 31.92 -20.02 -5.70
C LYS A 182 32.99 -19.15 -5.01
N VAL A 183 32.59 -18.18 -4.19
CA VAL A 183 33.51 -17.36 -3.39
C VAL A 183 34.19 -18.21 -2.31
N HIS A 184 33.46 -19.11 -1.64
CA HIS A 184 34.02 -20.03 -0.67
C HIS A 184 35.06 -20.96 -1.32
N GLU A 185 34.80 -21.47 -2.52
CA GLU A 185 35.75 -22.28 -3.29
C GLU A 185 37.03 -21.50 -3.67
N HIS A 186 36.92 -20.23 -4.08
CA HIS A 186 38.08 -19.40 -4.42
C HIS A 186 38.94 -19.01 -3.21
N ASN A 187 38.35 -18.88 -2.01
CA ASN A 187 39.09 -18.55 -0.78
C ASN A 187 39.84 -19.75 -0.18
N MET A 188 39.65 -20.97 -0.71
CA MET A 188 40.33 -22.20 -0.28
C MET A 188 41.49 -22.61 -1.20
N VAL A 189 41.85 -21.78 -2.19
CA VAL A 189 43.00 -21.96 -3.10
C VAL A 189 44.10 -20.96 -2.76
#